data_AF-A0A661UYY4-F1
#
_entry.id   AF-A0A661UYY4-F1
#
_cell.length_a   1.000
_cell.length_b   1.000
_cell.length_c   1.000
_cell.angle_alpha   90.00
_cell.angle_beta   90.00
_cell.angle_gamma   90.00
#
_symmetry.space_group_name_H-M   'P 1'
#
loop_
_entity.id
_entity.type
_entity.pdbx_description
1 polymer ?
#
loop_
_entity_poly.entity_id
_entity_poly.type
_entity_poly.pdbx_seq_one_letter_code
_entity_poly.pdbx_strand_id
1 'polypeptide(L)'
;MTPEKQINLRIPGPTPVPPDILEAVGRPMINHRGGPFAAIVGRITAHLKTFFITQREVMAPSCAGTAGLEAALVNVLSPGDKVLGVSIGSFGNRFGTIA
;
A
#
# COMPACT_ATOMS: atom_id res chain seq x y z
N MET A 1 16.01 25.67 12.78
CA MET A 1 16.50 24.49 12.04
C MET A 1 16.36 24.83 10.56
N THR A 2 17.47 24.97 9.83
CA THR A 2 17.42 25.16 8.38
C THR A 2 16.72 23.96 7.75
N PRO A 3 15.83 24.13 6.76
CA PRO A 3 15.25 23.00 6.05
C PRO A 3 16.40 22.17 5.46
N GLU A 4 16.49 20.90 5.84
CA GLU A 4 17.42 19.99 5.17
C GLU A 4 17.08 19.94 3.68
N LYS A 5 18.10 20.10 2.84
CA LYS A 5 17.94 20.08 1.39
C LYS A 5 17.32 18.74 0.98
N GLN A 6 16.18 18.78 0.29
CA GLN A 6 15.49 17.60 -0.21
C GLN A 6 16.47 16.70 -0.98
N ILE A 7 16.61 15.45 -0.54
CA ILE A 7 17.49 14.47 -1.17
C ILE A 7 16.92 14.12 -2.55
N ASN A 8 17.75 14.25 -3.58
CA ASN A 8 17.40 13.80 -4.93
C ASN A 8 17.59 12.28 -5.03
N LEU A 9 16.50 11.53 -4.83
CA LEU A 9 16.49 10.07 -4.90
C LEU A 9 16.53 9.61 -6.37
N ARG A 10 17.72 9.22 -6.84
CA ARG A 10 17.97 8.66 -8.19
C ARG A 10 18.02 7.14 -8.18
N ILE A 11 17.17 6.52 -7.37
CA ILE A 11 16.99 5.07 -7.25
C ILE A 11 15.54 4.72 -7.63
N PRO A 12 15.21 3.46 -7.97
CA PRO A 12 13.84 3.09 -8.38
C PRO A 12 12.75 3.38 -7.34
N GLY A 13 13.13 3.50 -6.07
CA GLY A 13 12.26 3.92 -4.98
C GLY A 13 13.01 3.92 -3.64
N PRO A 14 12.47 4.58 -2.59
CA PRO A 14 11.23 5.38 -2.60
C PRO A 14 11.38 6.68 -3.39
N THR A 15 10.27 7.39 -3.66
CA THR A 15 10.28 8.73 -4.23
C THR A 15 10.18 9.80 -3.14
N PRO A 16 10.68 11.02 -3.37
CA PRO A 16 10.48 12.12 -2.43
C PRO A 16 8.99 12.38 -2.20
N VAL A 17 8.61 12.63 -0.94
CA VAL A 17 7.21 12.90 -0.57
C VAL A 17 6.87 14.37 -0.88
N PRO A 18 5.75 14.66 -1.56
CA PRO A 18 5.31 16.03 -1.80
C PRO A 18 5.09 16.83 -0.49
N PRO A 19 5.38 18.14 -0.45
CA PRO A 19 5.30 18.94 0.78
C PRO A 19 3.92 18.95 1.46
N ASP A 20 2.84 18.97 0.69
CA ASP A 20 1.46 18.95 1.17
C ASP A 20 1.11 17.61 1.86
N ILE A 21 1.68 16.50 1.39
CA ILE A 21 1.55 15.19 2.04
C ILE A 21 2.33 15.16 3.36
N LEU A 22 3.54 15.74 3.41
CA LEU A 22 4.30 15.86 4.66
C LEU A 22 3.54 16.69 5.71
N GLU A 23 2.94 17.80 5.29
CA GLU A 23 2.08 18.61 6.16
C GLU A 23 0.88 17.80 6.68
N ALA A 24 0.22 17.03 5.81
CA ALA A 24 -0.92 16.19 6.18
C ALA A 24 -0.55 15.12 7.22
N VAL A 25 0.62 14.49 7.07
CA VAL A 25 1.13 13.47 8.02
C VAL A 25 1.47 14.08 9.38
N GLY A 26 1.88 15.35 9.42
CA GLY A 26 2.19 16.08 10.66
C GLY A 26 0.97 16.53 11.48
N ARG A 27 -0.26 16.28 11.00
CA ARG A 27 -1.49 16.70 11.70
C ARG A 27 -1.75 15.87 12.96
N PRO A 28 -2.44 16.43 13.98
CA PRO A 28 -2.82 15.68 15.17
C PRO A 28 -3.62 14.41 14.84
N MET A 29 -3.41 13.35 15.64
CA MET A 29 -4.17 12.12 15.49
C MET A 29 -5.67 12.34 15.73
N ILE A 30 -6.48 11.54 15.04
CA ILE A 30 -7.94 11.50 15.20
C ILE A 30 -8.37 10.12 15.72
N ASN A 31 -9.60 10.04 16.25
CA ASN A 31 -10.18 8.77 16.67
C ASN A 31 -10.40 7.82 15.46
N HIS A 32 -9.69 6.70 15.43
CA HIS A 32 -9.78 5.68 14.37
C HIS A 32 -11.16 4.99 14.25
N ARG A 33 -12.03 5.12 15.25
CA ARG A 33 -13.43 4.65 15.21
C ARG A 33 -14.43 5.78 15.01
N GLY A 34 -13.97 7.01 14.87
CA GLY A 34 -14.80 8.20 14.72
C GLY A 34 -15.24 8.47 13.28
N GLY A 35 -16.31 9.26 13.14
CA GLY A 35 -16.83 9.70 11.84
C GLY A 35 -15.77 10.32 10.90
N PRO A 36 -14.85 11.18 11.38
CA PRO A 36 -13.80 11.74 10.52
C PRO A 36 -12.88 10.68 9.89
N PHE A 37 -12.48 9.65 10.65
CA PHE A 37 -11.66 8.56 10.11
C PHE A 37 -12.43 7.71 9.11
N ALA A 38 -13.69 7.37 9.41
CA ALA A 38 -14.56 6.65 8.48
C ALA A 38 -14.73 7.39 7.15
N ALA A 39 -14.87 8.72 7.18
CA ALA A 39 -14.94 9.54 5.97
C ALA A 39 -13.63 9.52 5.14
N ILE A 40 -12.47 9.49 5.80
CA ILE A 40 -11.16 9.35 5.13
C ILE A 40 -11.08 7.99 4.44
N VAL A 41 -11.39 6.90 5.15
CA VAL A 41 -11.36 5.54 4.60
C VAL A 41 -12.30 5.41 3.40
N GLY A 42 -13.54 5.89 3.52
CA GLY A 42 -14.51 5.84 2.42
C GLY A 42 -14.08 6.61 1.18
N ARG A 43 -13.45 7.78 1.34
CA ARG A 43 -12.85 8.52 0.22
C ARG A 43 -11.70 7.76 -0.43
N ILE A 44 -10.79 7.21 0.38
CA ILE A 44 -9.63 6.46 -0.13
C ILE A 44 -10.09 5.24 -0.93
N THR A 45 -11.00 4.42 -0.39
CA THR A 45 -11.46 3.21 -1.10
C THR A 45 -12.23 3.54 -2.38
N ALA A 46 -13.03 4.61 -2.40
CA ALA A 46 -13.69 5.08 -3.63
C ALA A 46 -12.69 5.53 -4.71
N HIS A 47 -11.64 6.27 -4.33
CA HIS A 47 -10.59 6.68 -5.27
C HIS A 47 -9.77 5.48 -5.75
N LEU A 48 -9.48 4.50 -4.88
CA LEU A 48 -8.79 3.28 -5.28
C LEU A 48 -9.61 2.44 -6.26
N LYS A 49 -10.94 2.35 -6.10
CA LYS A 49 -11.84 1.71 -7.08
C LYS A 49 -11.72 2.37 -8.46
N THR A 50 -11.64 3.70 -8.50
CA THR A 50 -11.42 4.46 -9.74
C THR A 50 -10.04 4.17 -10.33
N PHE A 51 -8.99 4.20 -9.51
CA PHE A 51 -7.60 3.96 -9.92
C PHE A 51 -7.39 2.54 -10.48
N PHE A 52 -7.92 1.53 -9.81
CA PHE A 52 -7.86 0.13 -10.25
C PHE A 52 -8.91 -0.23 -11.30
N ILE A 53 -9.78 0.70 -11.69
CA ILE A 53 -10.84 0.49 -12.70
C ILE A 53 -11.71 -0.73 -12.32
N THR A 54 -12.22 -0.73 -11.08
CA THR A 54 -13.00 -1.84 -10.53
C THR A 54 -14.26 -1.37 -9.82
N GLN A 55 -15.30 -2.22 -9.88
CA GLN A 55 -16.52 -2.07 -9.09
C GLN A 55 -16.51 -2.92 -7.82
N ARG A 56 -15.47 -3.75 -7.62
CA ARG A 56 -15.33 -4.62 -6.45
C ARG A 56 -14.82 -3.84 -5.24
N GLU A 57 -14.95 -4.43 -4.06
CA GLU A 57 -14.37 -3.88 -2.84
C GLU A 57 -12.85 -3.82 -2.92
N VAL A 58 -12.27 -2.74 -2.40
CA VAL A 58 -10.83 -2.51 -2.36
C VAL A 58 -10.43 -2.20 -0.92
N MET A 59 -9.37 -2.86 -0.47
CA MET A 59 -8.79 -2.66 0.86
C MET A 59 -7.50 -1.85 0.74
N ALA A 60 -7.28 -0.93 1.70
CA ALA A 60 -6.03 -0.19 1.86
C ALA A 60 -5.37 -0.63 3.18
N PRO A 61 -4.59 -1.73 3.19
CA PRO A 61 -3.95 -2.21 4.41
C PRO A 61 -2.80 -1.28 4.84
N SER A 62 -2.62 -1.15 6.16
CA SER A 62 -1.48 -0.44 6.76
C SER A 62 -0.22 -1.31 6.69
N CYS A 63 0.36 -1.48 5.50
CA CYS A 63 1.51 -2.34 5.29
C CYS A 63 2.38 -1.89 4.10
N ALA A 64 3.54 -2.52 3.95
CA ALA A 64 4.36 -2.39 2.73
C ALA A 64 3.79 -3.25 1.58
N GLY A 65 4.25 -3.00 0.35
CA GLY A 65 3.76 -3.70 -0.85
C GLY A 65 3.86 -5.23 -0.77
N THR A 66 4.92 -5.78 -0.17
CA THR A 66 5.12 -7.22 0.02
C THR A 66 4.00 -7.88 0.82
N ALA A 67 3.47 -7.20 1.84
CA ALA A 67 2.38 -7.73 2.65
C ALA A 67 1.05 -7.79 1.88
N GLY A 68 0.89 -6.97 0.83
CA GLY A 68 -0.24 -7.10 -0.10
C GLY A 68 -0.19 -8.42 -0.89
N LEU A 69 1.00 -8.88 -1.27
CA LEU A 69 1.19 -10.18 -1.94
C LEU A 69 0.85 -11.34 -1.00
N GLU A 70 1.32 -11.27 0.24
CA GLU A 70 1.01 -12.26 1.27
C GLU A 70 -0.48 -12.29 1.60
N ALA A 71 -1.10 -11.13 1.81
CA ALA A 71 -2.53 -11.02 2.07
C ALA A 71 -3.37 -11.64 0.93
N ALA A 72 -2.98 -11.45 -0.33
CA ALA A 72 -3.67 -12.06 -1.47
C ALA A 72 -3.57 -13.59 -1.46
N LEU A 73 -2.41 -14.14 -1.06
CA LEU A 73 -2.19 -15.59 -1.05
C LEU A 73 -2.94 -16.28 0.11
N VAL A 74 -2.71 -15.81 1.34
CA VAL A 74 -3.23 -16.48 2.55
C VAL A 74 -4.75 -16.38 2.71
N ASN A 75 -5.41 -15.43 2.03
CA ASN A 75 -6.87 -15.30 2.04
C ASN A 75 -7.56 -16.07 0.91
N VAL A 76 -6.79 -16.62 -0.06
CA VAL A 76 -7.35 -17.31 -1.23
C VAL A 76 -6.97 -18.79 -1.27
N LEU A 77 -5.80 -19.16 -0.74
CA LEU A 77 -5.28 -20.53 -0.76
C LEU A 77 -5.24 -21.14 0.63
N SER A 78 -5.47 -22.45 0.69
CA SER A 78 -5.30 -23.28 1.87
C SER A 78 -4.00 -24.09 1.80
N PRO A 79 -3.47 -24.58 2.95
CA PRO A 79 -2.31 -25.46 2.94
C PRO A 79 -2.53 -26.69 2.02
N GLY A 80 -1.62 -26.88 1.06
CA GLY A 80 -1.69 -27.96 0.08
C GLY A 80 -2.25 -27.56 -1.29
N ASP A 81 -2.85 -26.38 -1.42
CA ASP A 81 -3.26 -25.85 -2.72
C ASP A 81 -2.05 -25.58 -3.62
N LYS A 82 -2.24 -25.75 -4.93
CA LYS A 82 -1.19 -25.49 -5.92
C LYS A 82 -1.32 -24.08 -6.48
N VAL A 83 -0.19 -23.39 -6.60
CA VAL A 83 -0.08 -22.04 -7.15
C VAL A 83 0.98 -21.99 -8.24
N LEU A 84 0.69 -21.26 -9.32
CA LEU A 84 1.66 -20.98 -10.38
C LEU A 84 2.24 -19.57 -10.19
N GLY A 85 3.50 -19.50 -9.74
CA GLY A 85 4.26 -18.26 -9.69
C GLY A 85 5.24 -18.17 -10.87
N VAL A 86 5.05 -17.21 -11.77
CA VAL A 86 6.02 -16.95 -12.85
C VAL A 86 7.08 -15.99 -12.33
N SER A 87 8.34 -16.45 -12.27
CA SER A 87 9.45 -15.60 -11.87
C SER A 87 10.31 -15.16 -13.06
N ILE A 88 10.45 -13.84 -13.20
CA ILE A 88 11.32 -13.18 -14.18
C ILE A 88 12.21 -12.11 -13.53
N GLY A 89 12.40 -12.18 -12.21
CA GLY A 89 13.20 -11.21 -11.47
C GLY A 89 12.94 -11.19 -9.97
N SER A 90 13.47 -10.18 -9.28
CA SER A 90 13.45 -10.09 -7.81
C SER A 90 12.05 -10.20 -7.20
N PHE A 91 11.04 -9.54 -7.79
CA PHE A 91 9.66 -9.60 -7.27
C PHE A 91 8.99 -10.96 -7.47
N GLY A 92 9.24 -11.64 -8.60
CA GLY A 92 8.74 -12.99 -8.85
C GLY A 92 9.39 -14.02 -7.90
N ASN A 93 10.71 -13.90 -7.69
CA ASN A 93 11.43 -14.70 -6.71
C ASN A 93 10.87 -14.45 -5.31
N ARG A 94 10.60 -13.19 -4.95
CA ARG A 94 10.01 -12.85 -3.66
C ARG A 94 8.62 -13.45 -3.50
N PHE A 95 7.78 -13.40 -4.52
CA PHE A 95 6.46 -14.05 -4.47
C PHE A 95 6.58 -15.56 -4.26
N GLY A 96 7.53 -16.23 -4.93
CA GLY A 96 7.82 -17.65 -4.71
C GLY A 96 8.35 -18.01 -3.32
N THR A 97 8.83 -17.04 -2.52
CA THR A 97 9.15 -17.28 -1.09
C THR A 97 7.96 -17.07 -0.14
N ILE A 98 6.91 -16.41 -0.63
CA ILE A 98 5.68 -16.13 0.13
C ILE A 98 4.67 -17.25 -0.10
N ALA A 99 4.58 -17.70 -1.35
CA ALA A 99 3.73 -18.79 -1.83
C ALA A 99 4.26 -20.17 -1.42
#